data_AF-A0A1Z8NL08-F1
#
_entry.id   AF-A0A1Z8NL08-F1
#
_cell.length_a   1.000
_cell.length_b   1.000
_cell.length_c   1.000
_cell.angle_alpha   90.00
_cell.angle_beta   90.00
_cell.angle_gamma   90.00
#
_symmetry.space_group_name_H-M   'P 1'
#
loop_
_entity.id
_entity.type
_entity.pdbx_description
1 polymer ?
#
loop_
_entity_poly.entity_id
_entity_poly.type
_entity_poly.pdbx_seq_one_letter_code
_entity_poly.pdbx_strand_id
1 'polypeptide(L)' 'MVVATPDCITLTDHRGHTRLVCELPRRMRPDEISRLHHQILLHFQADLQDHTASEPLHLPWPEVVSRLEQRIGVL' A
#
# COMPACT_ATOMS: atom_id res chain seq x y z
N MET A 1 1.25 -17.27 22.10
CA MET A 1 1.06 -15.93 21.51
C MET A 1 0.98 -16.11 20.00
N VAL A 2 -0.20 -15.93 19.38
CA VAL A 2 -0.31 -15.96 17.92
C VAL A 2 0.20 -14.62 17.42
N VAL A 3 1.45 -14.58 16.96
CA VAL A 3 2.01 -13.42 16.30
C VAL A 3 1.34 -13.35 14.92
N ALA A 4 0.20 -12.66 14.85
CA ALA A 4 -0.44 -12.35 13.59
C ALA A 4 0.54 -11.47 12.80
N THR A 5 1.24 -12.07 11.83
CA THR A 5 2.00 -11.35 10.83
C THR A 5 1.06 -10.32 10.20
N PRO A 6 1.42 -9.02 10.20
CA PRO A 6 0.59 -8.03 9.51
C PRO A 6 0.47 -8.46 8.05
N ASP A 7 -0.77 -8.57 7.56
CA ASP A 7 -1.00 -8.66 6.11
C ASP A 7 -0.42 -7.37 5.50
N CYS A 8 0.40 -7.48 4.48
CA CYS A 8 1.02 -6.33 3.83
C CYS A 8 0.85 -6.42 2.33
N ILE A 9 0.46 -5.31 1.71
CA ILE A 9 0.45 -5.15 0.26
C ILE A 9 1.81 -4.62 -0.16
N THR A 10 2.47 -5.35 -1.05
CA THR A 10 3.77 -4.95 -1.58
C THR A 10 3.60 -4.56 -3.04
N LEU A 11 4.00 -3.34 -3.40
CA LEU A 11 4.07 -2.92 -4.79
C LEU A 11 5.52 -2.97 -5.28
N THR A 12 5.70 -3.65 -6.41
CA THR A 12 6.99 -3.79 -7.09
C THR A 12 7.01 -3.00 -8.38
N ASP A 13 8.18 -2.45 -8.71
CA ASP A 13 8.43 -1.81 -10.00
C ASP A 13 8.49 -2.82 -11.16
N HIS A 14 8.56 -2.35 -12.40
CA HIS A 14 8.76 -3.15 -13.62
C HIS A 14 10.03 -4.02 -13.60
N ARG A 15 10.98 -3.73 -12.71
CA ARG A 15 12.20 -4.51 -12.48
C ARG A 15 12.07 -5.57 -11.37
N GLY A 16 10.88 -5.69 -10.76
CA GLY A 16 10.64 -6.59 -9.63
C GLY A 16 11.19 -6.08 -8.28
N HIS A 17 11.68 -4.84 -8.22
CA HIS A 17 12.14 -4.23 -6.97
C HIS A 17 10.96 -3.75 -6.15
N THR A 18 10.94 -4.06 -4.86
CA THR A 18 9.92 -3.54 -3.94
C THR A 18 10.08 -2.04 -3.80
N ARG A 19 9.00 -1.30 -4.05
CA ARG A 19 8.97 0.16 -3.96
C ARG A 19 8.04 0.66 -2.87
N LEU A 20 6.95 -0.06 -2.59
CA LEU A 20 6.00 0.29 -1.55
C LEU A 20 5.63 -0.94 -0.75
N VAL A 21 5.59 -0.79 0.57
CA VAL A 21 5.02 -1.79 1.48
C VAL A 21 3.94 -1.10 2.30
N CYS A 22 2.69 -1.46 2.05
CA CYS A 22 1.53 -0.96 2.77
C CYS A 22 1.11 -1.98 3.82
N GLU A 23 1.14 -1.59 5.09
CA GLU A 23 0.58 -2.42 6.15
C GLU A 23 -0.94 -2.44 6.09
N LEU A 24 -1.55 -3.59 6.34
CA LEU A 24 -3.00 -3.76 6.43
C LEU A 24 -3.44 -4.03 7.86
N PRO A 25 -4.68 -3.64 8.22
CA PRO A 25 -5.23 -3.97 9.52
C PRO A 25 -5.44 -5.48 9.62
N ARG A 26 -5.16 -6.03 10.81
CA ARG A 26 -5.38 -7.44 11.10
C ARG A 26 -6.87 -7.76 10.93
N ARG A 27 -7.19 -8.84 10.21
CA ARG A 27 -8.54 -9.38 9.94
C ARG A 27 -9.32 -8.75 8.77
N MET A 28 -8.63 -8.16 7.79
CA MET A 28 -9.29 -7.70 6.57
C MET A 28 -9.68 -8.90 5.67
N ARG A 29 -10.84 -8.84 4.99
CA ARG A 29 -11.27 -9.93 4.12
C ARG A 29 -10.46 -9.94 2.81
N PRO A 30 -10.15 -11.11 2.22
CA PRO A 30 -9.42 -11.19 0.96
C PRO A 30 -10.01 -10.35 -0.19
N ASP A 31 -11.34 -10.26 -0.28
CA ASP A 31 -12.05 -9.44 -1.27
C ASP A 31 -11.85 -7.92 -1.05
N GLU A 32 -11.67 -7.50 0.20
CA GLU A 32 -11.36 -6.11 0.54
C GLU A 32 -9.90 -5.82 0.26
N ILE A 33 -9.01 -6.77 0.56
CA ILE A 33 -7.58 -6.69 0.26
C ILE A 33 -7.37 -6.53 -1.25
N SER A 34 -8.07 -7.31 -2.09
CA SER A 34 -7.95 -7.22 -3.55
C SER A 34 -8.41 -5.85 -4.08
N ARG A 35 -9.51 -5.32 -3.52
CA ARG A 35 -10.01 -3.98 -3.88
C ARG A 35 -9.05 -2.87 -3.45
N LEU A 36 -8.53 -2.96 -2.22
CA LEU A 36 -7.54 -2.02 -1.70
C LEU A 36 -6.22 -2.10 -2.45
N HIS A 37 -5.77 -3.30 -2.81
CA HIS A 37 -4.58 -3.48 -3.65
C HIS A 37 -4.74 -2.73 -4.97
N HIS A 38 -5.90 -2.84 -5.62
CA HIS A 38 -6.17 -2.12 -6.85
C HIS A 38 -6.20 -0.60 -6.63
N GLN A 39 -6.83 -0.10 -5.58
CA GLN A 39 -6.87 1.33 -5.25
C GLN A 39 -5.48 1.88 -4.91
N ILE A 40 -4.72 1.17 -4.07
CA ILE A 40 -3.35 1.53 -3.71
C ILE A 40 -2.49 1.53 -4.96
N LEU A 41 -2.60 0.52 -5.84
CA LEU A 41 -1.86 0.50 -7.09
C LEU A 41 -2.22 1.72 -7.97
N LEU A 42 -3.50 2.01 -8.20
CA LEU A 42 -3.90 3.15 -9.02
C LEU A 42 -3.44 4.50 -8.46
N HIS A 43 -3.61 4.72 -7.15
CA HIS A 43 -3.36 6.01 -6.53
C HIS A 43 -1.88 6.25 -6.20
N PHE A 44 -1.13 5.19 -5.88
CA PHE A 44 0.29 5.28 -5.54
C PHE A 44 1.21 4.98 -6.72
N GLN A 45 0.70 4.49 -7.87
CA GLN A 45 1.55 4.29 -9.05
C GLN A 45 2.21 5.59 -9.54
N ALA A 46 1.54 6.73 -9.40
CA ALA A 46 2.13 8.04 -9.72
C ALA A 46 3.27 8.39 -8.74
N ASP A 47 3.03 8.22 -7.44
CA ASP A 47 4.05 8.41 -6.41
C ASP A 47 5.23 7.44 -6.59
N LEU A 48 4.97 6.19 -7.00
CA LEU A 48 6.01 5.20 -7.28
C LEU A 48 6.89 5.53 -8.49
N GLN A 49 6.31 6.16 -9.51
CA GLN A 49 7.08 6.62 -10.68
C GLN A 49 7.98 7.82 -10.32
N ASP A 50 7.51 8.69 -9.43
CA ASP A 50 8.28 9.82 -8.91
C ASP A 50 9.34 9.37 -7.89
N HIS A 51 9.06 8.30 -7.13
CA HIS A 51 9.96 7.71 -6.16
C HIS A 51 11.09 6.93 -6.83
N THR A 52 12.15 7.65 -7.18
CA THR A 52 13.41 7.09 -7.68
C THR A 52 14.28 6.44 -6.60
N ALA A 53 13.90 6.54 -5.32
CA ALA A 53 14.69 6.02 -4.21
C ALA A 53 14.86 4.50 -4.28
N SER A 54 16.06 4.02 -3.96
CA SER A 54 16.40 2.59 -4.00
C SER A 54 15.81 1.80 -2.83
N GLU A 55 15.36 2.47 -1.77
CA GLU A 55 14.75 1.84 -0.61
C GLU A 55 13.22 1.80 -0.74
N PRO A 56 12.57 0.70 -0.31
CA PRO A 56 11.12 0.58 -0.33
C PRO A 56 10.50 1.57 0.66
N LEU A 57 9.46 2.28 0.21
CA LEU A 57 8.67 3.14 1.07
C LEU A 57 7.72 2.27 1.91
N HIS A 58 7.93 2.24 3.22
CA HIS A 58 7.04 1.55 4.15
C HIS A 58 5.98 2.52 4.66
N LEU A 59 4.71 2.21 4.38
CA LEU A 59 3.57 3.01 4.79
C LEU A 59 2.71 2.24 5.78
N PRO A 60 2.55 2.73 7.02
CA PRO A 60 1.63 2.14 7.97
C PRO A 60 0.18 2.39 7.50
N TRP A 61 -0.74 1.51 7.89
CA TRP A 61 -2.14 1.58 7.46
C TRP A 61 -2.79 2.97 7.60
N PRO A 62 -2.63 3.73 8.71
CA PRO A 62 -3.22 5.07 8.83
C PRO A 62 -2.72 6.05 7.76
N GLU A 63 -1.46 5.92 7.33
CA GLU A 63 -0.89 6.78 6.29
C GLU A 63 -1.38 6.37 4.90
N VAL A 64 -1.54 5.07 4.66
CA VAL A 64 -2.17 4.54 3.43
C VAL A 64 -3.59 5.10 3.30
N VAL A 65 -4.38 5.05 4.37
CA VAL A 65 -5.74 5.60 4.39
C VAL A 65 -5.72 7.11 4.15
N SER A 66 -4.89 7.87 4.88
CA SER A 66 -4.83 9.33 4.73
C SER A 66 -4.49 9.76 3.31
N ARG A 67 -3.53 9.10 2.65
CA ARG A 67 -3.18 9.39 1.26
C ARG A 67 -4.28 8.98 0.28
N LEU A 68 -4.94 7.83 0.50
CA LEU A 68 -6.10 7.43 -0.29
C LEU A 68 -7.23 8.45 -0.17
N GLU A 69 -7.55 8.91 1.03
CA GLU A 69 -8.58 9.94 1.28
C GLU A 69 -8.24 11.25 0.56
N GLN A 70 -6.99 11.72 0.68
CA GLN A 70 -6.50 12.91 -0.02
C GLN A 70 -6.59 12.78 -1.56
N ARG A 71 -6.35 11.59 -2.12
CA ARG A 71 -6.34 11.36 -3.58
C ARG A 71 -7.73 11.15 -4.16
N ILE A 72 -8.62 10.53 -3.40
CA ILE A 72 -10.02 10.30 -3.78
C ILE A 72 -10.85 11.58 -3.56
N GLY A 73 -10.36 12.54 -2.78
CA GLY A 73 -11.02 13.82 -2.53
C GLY A 73 -12.15 13.71 -1.50
N VAL A 74 -12.11 12.69 -0.64
CA VAL A 74 -13.02 12.55 0.50
C VAL A 74 -12.37 13.31 1.66
N LEU A 75 -12.78 14.58 1.80
CA LEU A 75 -12.62 15.38 3.02
C LEU A 75 -13.86 15.23 3.89
#